data_AF-F0RK39-F1
#
_entry.id   AF-F0RK39-F1
#
_cell.length_a   1.000
_cell.length_b   1.000
_cell.length_c   1.000
_cell.angle_alpha   90.00
_cell.angle_beta   90.00
_cell.angle_gamma   90.00
#
_symmetry.space_group_name_H-M   'P 1'
#
loop_
_entity.id
_entity.type
_entity.pdbx_description
1 polymer ?
#
loop_
_entity_poly.entity_id
_entity_poly.type
_entity_poly.pdbx_seq_one_letter_code
_entity_poly.pdbx_strand_id
1 'polypeptide(L)'
;MLIHLSPLLAFLIPAFGNLLGPLVAWLVYRDRSRTLDDQGKEALNFQISMWIYSTLGVLLLLGLAGLGFLGGAAGAAAGSDALAGLGIFSGIGFIFLLMLGGLFFYVLPIIFMIVAVMSVSDGRPYRYPFTLRLLR
;
A
#
# COMPACT_ATOMS: atom_id res chain seq x y z
N MET A 1 -8.71 -18.34 7.53
CA MET A 1 -8.83 -17.23 8.51
C MET A 1 -7.48 -16.63 8.91
N LEU A 2 -6.58 -17.38 9.56
CA LEU A 2 -5.29 -16.85 10.06
C LEU A 2 -4.41 -16.21 8.97
N ILE A 3 -4.31 -16.83 7.79
CA ILE A 3 -3.54 -16.29 6.65
C ILE A 3 -4.01 -14.89 6.24
N HIS A 4 -5.32 -14.64 6.18
CA HIS A 4 -5.87 -13.34 5.74
C HIS A 4 -5.91 -12.29 6.85
N LEU A 5 -5.84 -12.67 8.13
CA LEU A 5 -5.72 -11.74 9.25
C LEU A 5 -4.26 -11.45 9.62
N SER A 6 -3.34 -12.32 9.24
CA SER A 6 -1.92 -12.17 9.56
C SER A 6 -1.26 -10.88 9.09
N PRO A 7 -1.65 -10.19 7.99
CA PRO A 7 -1.08 -8.87 7.69
C PRO A 7 -1.34 -7.84 8.81
N LEU A 8 -2.38 -8.00 9.62
CA LEU A 8 -2.63 -7.11 10.76
C LEU A 8 -1.52 -7.19 11.84
N LEU A 9 -0.58 -8.14 11.76
CA LEU A 9 0.66 -8.09 12.54
C LEU A 9 1.47 -6.81 12.29
N ALA A 10 1.20 -6.06 11.21
CA ALA A 10 1.75 -4.73 10.96
C ALA A 10 1.48 -3.73 12.09
N PHE A 11 0.39 -3.88 12.83
CA PHE A 11 0.09 -3.03 13.99
C PHE A 11 1.07 -3.24 15.14
N LEU A 12 1.68 -4.44 15.22
CA LEU A 12 2.65 -4.80 16.27
C LEU A 12 4.10 -4.64 15.78
N ILE A 13 4.35 -4.91 14.49
CA ILE A 13 5.65 -4.75 13.84
C ILE A 13 5.48 -3.80 12.66
N PRO A 14 5.63 -2.48 12.88
CA PRO A 14 5.52 -1.49 11.82
C PRO A 14 6.53 -1.76 10.70
N ALA A 15 6.20 -1.33 9.49
CA ALA A 15 7.01 -1.47 8.27
C ALA A 15 7.19 -2.89 7.68
N PHE A 16 7.01 -4.00 8.41
CA PHE A 16 7.14 -5.33 7.78
C PHE A 16 6.06 -6.34 8.17
N GLY A 17 5.30 -6.12 9.25
CA GLY A 17 4.28 -7.07 9.69
C GLY A 17 3.18 -7.36 8.66
N ASN A 18 2.89 -6.43 7.75
CA ASN A 18 1.92 -6.60 6.66
C ASN A 18 2.36 -7.67 5.64
N LEU A 19 3.67 -7.89 5.49
CA LEU A 19 4.23 -8.88 4.58
C LEU A 19 4.69 -10.13 5.32
N LEU A 20 5.33 -9.96 6.48
CA LEU A 20 5.85 -11.06 7.29
C LEU A 20 4.73 -11.91 7.88
N GLY A 21 3.61 -11.32 8.30
CA GLY A 21 2.49 -12.07 8.83
C GLY A 21 1.96 -13.12 7.83
N PRO A 22 1.58 -12.72 6.61
CA PRO A 22 1.13 -13.63 5.56
C PRO A 22 2.19 -14.62 5.14
N LEU A 23 3.44 -14.19 5.12
CA LEU A 23 4.56 -15.06 4.76
C LEU A 23 4.71 -16.19 5.76
N VAL A 24 4.77 -15.87 7.05
CA VAL A 24 4.87 -16.86 8.12
C VAL A 24 3.63 -17.74 8.14
N ALA A 25 2.43 -17.16 8.06
CA ALA A 25 1.20 -17.94 8.02
C ALA A 25 1.16 -18.90 6.82
N TRP A 26 1.52 -18.44 5.63
CA TRP A 26 1.61 -19.30 4.44
C TRP A 26 2.63 -20.42 4.65
N LEU A 27 3.86 -20.11 5.08
CA LEU A 27 4.90 -21.13 5.30
C LEU A 27 4.50 -22.19 6.33
N VAL A 28 3.75 -21.82 7.37
CA VAL A 28 3.28 -22.75 8.42
C VAL A 28 2.12 -23.63 7.94
N TYR A 29 1.26 -23.13 7.05
CA TYR A 29 0.00 -23.80 6.69
C TYR A 29 -0.04 -24.37 5.27
N ARG A 30 0.90 -24.03 4.38
CA ARG A 30 0.90 -24.42 2.96
C ARG A 30 0.83 -25.93 2.72
N ASP A 31 1.51 -26.72 3.55
CA ASP A 31 1.62 -28.17 3.35
C ASP A 31 0.36 -28.93 3.82
N ARG A 32 -0.61 -28.24 4.41
CA ARG A 32 -1.84 -28.86 4.93
C ARG A 32 -2.91 -29.07 3.86
N SER A 33 -3.01 -28.20 2.86
CA SER A 33 -3.92 -28.38 1.73
C SER A 33 -3.58 -27.45 0.56
N ARG A 34 -3.98 -27.85 -0.66
CA ARG A 34 -3.82 -27.01 -1.86
C ARG A 34 -4.51 -25.66 -1.73
N THR A 35 -5.70 -25.63 -1.13
CA THR A 35 -6.43 -24.38 -0.90
C THR A 35 -5.69 -23.44 0.03
N LEU A 36 -5.01 -23.94 1.06
CA LEU A 36 -4.21 -23.12 1.97
C LEU A 36 -2.95 -22.57 1.29
N ASP A 37 -2.32 -23.36 0.41
CA ASP A 37 -1.22 -22.88 -0.42
C ASP A 37 -1.68 -21.75 -1.36
N ASP A 38 -2.77 -21.98 -2.11
CA ASP A 38 -3.32 -21.00 -3.06
C ASP A 38 -3.75 -19.69 -2.38
N GLN A 39 -4.48 -19.79 -1.26
CA GLN A 39 -4.95 -18.60 -0.53
C GLN A 39 -3.81 -17.87 0.20
N GLY A 40 -2.77 -18.59 0.63
CA GLY A 40 -1.56 -18.00 1.19
C GLY A 40 -0.77 -17.21 0.16
N LYS A 41 -0.52 -17.79 -1.01
CA LYS A 41 0.11 -17.09 -2.14
C LYS A 41 -0.70 -15.87 -2.58
N GLU A 42 -2.02 -15.99 -2.66
CA GLU A 42 -2.90 -14.88 -3.05
C GLU A 42 -2.84 -13.72 -2.02
N ALA A 43 -2.90 -14.03 -0.72
CA ALA A 43 -2.76 -13.01 0.34
C ALA A 43 -1.38 -12.34 0.31
N LEU A 44 -0.32 -13.11 0.08
CA LEU A 44 1.04 -12.60 -0.07
C LEU A 44 1.20 -11.70 -1.29
N ASN A 45 0.74 -12.16 -2.45
CA ASN A 45 0.75 -11.39 -3.70
C ASN A 45 0.02 -10.06 -3.52
N PHE A 46 -1.14 -10.07 -2.84
CA PHE A 46 -1.88 -8.85 -2.56
C PHE A 46 -1.08 -7.86 -1.70
N GLN A 47 -0.48 -8.33 -0.61
CA GLN A 47 0.33 -7.45 0.25
C GLN A 47 1.55 -6.90 -0.46
N ILE A 48 2.25 -7.72 -1.26
CA ILE A 48 3.36 -7.25 -2.08
C ILE A 48 2.87 -6.19 -3.10
N SER A 49 1.71 -6.41 -3.72
CA SER A 49 1.13 -5.47 -4.69
C SER A 49 0.83 -4.12 -4.04
N MET A 50 0.18 -4.13 -2.87
CA MET A 50 -0.12 -2.91 -2.12
C MET A 50 1.15 -2.18 -1.67
N TRP A 51 2.20 -2.92 -1.28
CA TRP A 51 3.53 -2.37 -1.00
C TRP A 51 4.14 -1.67 -2.21
N ILE A 52 4.10 -2.30 -3.38
CA ILE A 52 4.63 -1.72 -4.62
C ILE A 52 3.84 -0.45 -4.98
N TYR A 53 2.51 -0.51 -4.99
CA TYR A 53 1.69 0.65 -5.36
C TYR A 53 1.85 1.83 -4.40
N SER A 54 1.86 1.57 -3.08
CA SER A 54 2.08 2.61 -2.09
C SER A 54 3.48 3.22 -2.20
N THR A 55 4.52 2.41 -2.42
CA THR A 55 5.90 2.91 -2.59
C THR A 55 6.02 3.78 -3.85
N LEU A 56 5.51 3.31 -4.99
CA LEU A 56 5.54 4.08 -6.24
C LEU A 56 4.72 5.39 -6.12
N GLY A 57 3.56 5.34 -5.47
CA GLY A 57 2.73 6.51 -5.21
C GLY A 57 3.43 7.54 -4.33
N VAL A 58 4.09 7.09 -3.26
CA VAL A 58 4.87 7.96 -2.36
C VAL A 58 6.04 8.62 -3.11
N LEU A 59 6.82 7.85 -3.86
CA LEU A 59 7.94 8.38 -4.63
C LEU A 59 7.49 9.41 -5.67
N LEU A 60 6.39 9.13 -6.37
CA LEU A 60 5.80 10.06 -7.33
C LEU A 60 5.37 11.37 -6.66
N LEU A 61 4.59 11.29 -5.58
CA LEU A 61 4.08 12.47 -4.88
C LEU A 61 5.19 13.28 -4.21
N LEU A 62 6.22 12.64 -3.67
CA LEU A 62 7.41 13.33 -3.17
C LEU A 62 8.18 14.03 -4.29
N GLY A 63 8.33 13.39 -5.45
CA GLY A 63 8.94 14.00 -6.63
C GLY A 63 8.17 15.24 -7.09
N LEU A 64 6.84 15.15 -7.19
CA LEU A 64 5.97 16.28 -7.56
C LEU A 64 5.99 17.40 -6.52
N ALA A 65 5.98 17.07 -5.23
CA ALA A 65 6.13 18.06 -4.16
C ALA A 65 7.48 18.78 -4.26
N GLY A 66 8.57 18.03 -4.49
CA GLY A 66 9.89 18.58 -4.70
C GLY A 66 9.95 19.53 -5.90
N LEU A 67 9.35 19.14 -7.04
CA LEU A 67 9.24 20.01 -8.21
C LEU A 67 8.45 21.30 -7.92
N GLY A 68 7.37 21.22 -7.15
CA GLY A 68 6.62 22.39 -6.70
C GLY A 68 7.50 23.34 -5.88
N PHE A 69 8.18 22.84 -4.85
CA PHE A 69 9.07 23.65 -4.02
C PHE A 69 10.24 24.24 -4.81
N LEU A 70 10.83 23.48 -5.73
CA LEU A 70 11.87 23.98 -6.64
C LEU A 70 11.35 25.10 -7.54
N GLY A 71 10.15 24.95 -8.10
CA GLY A 71 9.50 26.01 -8.86
C GLY A 71 9.24 27.27 -8.03
N GLY A 72 8.89 27.10 -6.75
CA GLY A 72 8.69 28.21 -5.81
C GLY A 72 9.99 28.96 -5.53
N ALA A 73 11.07 28.23 -5.26
CA ALA A 73 12.40 28.81 -5.06
C ALA A 73 12.91 29.52 -6.32
N ALA A 74 12.72 28.93 -7.51
CA ALA A 74 13.09 29.54 -8.78
C ALA A 74 12.28 30.83 -9.07
N GLY A 75 10.97 30.81 -8.79
CA GLY A 75 10.12 31.99 -8.91
C GLY A 75 10.57 33.14 -8.01
N ALA A 76 10.94 32.84 -6.77
CA ALA A 76 11.48 33.82 -5.83
C ALA A 76 12.83 34.39 -6.32
N ALA A 77 13.73 33.52 -6.80
CA ALA A 77 15.02 33.94 -7.36
C ALA A 77 14.86 34.81 -8.63
N ALA A 78 13.80 34.61 -9.39
CA ALA A 78 13.45 35.40 -10.56
C ALA A 78 12.71 36.72 -10.22
N GLY A 79 12.45 37.01 -8.94
CA GLY A 79 11.71 38.20 -8.51
C GLY A 79 10.22 38.17 -8.84
N SER A 80 9.64 36.98 -9.08
CA SER A 80 8.22 36.81 -9.37
C SER A 80 7.48 36.18 -8.20
N ASP A 81 6.80 37.03 -7.42
CA ASP A 81 5.99 36.59 -6.27
C ASP A 81 4.89 35.61 -6.69
N ALA A 82 4.31 35.79 -7.89
CA ALA A 82 3.29 34.89 -8.42
C ALA A 82 3.84 33.47 -8.68
N LEU A 83 5.01 33.37 -9.33
CA LEU A 83 5.64 32.06 -9.58
C LEU A 83 6.13 31.41 -8.29
N ALA A 84 6.65 32.21 -7.35
CA ALA A 84 7.04 31.75 -6.02
C ALA A 84 5.85 31.14 -5.27
N GLY A 85 4.72 31.87 -5.24
CA GLY A 85 3.50 31.43 -4.58
C GLY A 85 2.90 30.17 -5.18
N LEU A 86 2.82 30.07 -6.52
CA LEU A 86 2.31 28.88 -7.21
C LEU A 86 3.17 27.63 -6.93
N GLY A 87 4.50 27.79 -6.95
CA GLY A 87 5.41 26.69 -6.65
C GLY A 87 5.25 26.17 -5.21
N ILE A 88 5.25 27.06 -4.22
CA ILE A 88 5.06 26.68 -2.81
C ILE A 88 3.69 26.03 -2.60
N PHE A 89 2.63 26.63 -3.16
CA PHE A 89 1.27 26.10 -3.05
C PHE A 89 1.16 24.69 -3.64
N SER A 90 1.72 24.47 -4.83
CA SER A 90 1.73 23.14 -5.46
C SER A 90 2.54 22.12 -4.65
N GLY A 91 3.71 22.50 -4.12
CA GLY A 91 4.52 21.65 -3.25
C GLY A 91 3.74 21.18 -2.01
N ILE A 92 3.10 22.11 -1.30
CA ILE A 92 2.25 21.80 -0.14
C ILE A 92 1.05 20.94 -0.56
N GLY A 93 0.42 21.25 -1.69
CA GLY A 93 -0.70 20.48 -2.23
C GLY A 93 -0.34 19.01 -2.46
N PHE A 94 0.83 18.72 -3.04
CA PHE A 94 1.28 17.34 -3.22
C PHE A 94 1.63 16.63 -1.91
N ILE A 95 2.15 17.34 -0.90
CA ILE A 95 2.34 16.77 0.45
C ILE A 95 0.99 16.46 1.10
N PHE A 96 -0.01 17.33 0.93
CA PHE A 96 -1.37 17.06 1.41
C PHE A 96 -1.97 15.82 0.73
N LEU A 97 -1.80 15.69 -0.59
CA LEU A 97 -2.22 14.49 -1.32
C LEU A 97 -1.47 13.23 -0.89
N LEU A 98 -0.19 13.33 -0.52
CA LEU A 98 0.59 12.23 0.05
C LEU A 98 -0.04 11.73 1.35
N MET A 99 -0.43 12.65 2.25
CA MET A 99 -1.09 12.30 3.52
C MET A 99 -2.45 11.63 3.27
N LEU A 100 -3.25 12.17 2.35
CA LEU A 100 -4.56 11.62 2.02
C LEU A 100 -4.46 10.24 1.31
N GLY A 101 -3.52 10.11 0.38
CA GLY A 101 -3.23 8.86 -0.30
C GLY A 101 -2.70 7.79 0.65
N GLY A 102 -1.86 8.17 1.63
CA GLY A 102 -1.38 7.27 2.68
C GLY A 102 -2.53 6.66 3.48
N LEU A 103 -3.54 7.46 3.84
CA LEU A 103 -4.75 6.95 4.49
C LEU A 103 -5.51 5.96 3.60
N PHE A 104 -5.66 6.26 2.30
CA PHE A 104 -6.32 5.37 1.35
C PHE A 104 -5.61 4.02 1.23
N PHE A 105 -4.28 4.01 1.05
CA PHE A 105 -3.48 2.78 0.98
C PHE A 105 -3.43 2.00 2.30
N TYR A 106 -3.78 2.63 3.42
CA TYR A 106 -3.88 1.95 4.71
C TYR A 106 -5.23 1.28 4.92
N VAL A 107 -6.32 1.98 4.61
CA VAL A 107 -7.69 1.52 4.88
C VAL A 107 -8.15 0.48 3.86
N LEU A 108 -7.86 0.69 2.58
CA LEU A 108 -8.35 -0.17 1.49
C LEU A 108 -7.88 -1.64 1.63
N PRO A 109 -6.60 -1.93 1.94
CA PRO A 109 -6.17 -3.31 2.15
C PRO A 109 -6.85 -4.00 3.34
N ILE A 110 -7.13 -3.26 4.42
CA ILE A 110 -7.84 -3.78 5.58
C ILE A 110 -9.26 -4.23 5.17
N ILE A 111 -9.97 -3.43 4.39
CA ILE A 111 -11.30 -3.78 3.89
C ILE A 111 -11.25 -5.09 3.09
N PHE A 112 -10.32 -5.19 2.12
CA PHE A 112 -10.22 -6.41 1.32
C PHE A 112 -9.80 -7.63 2.14
N MET A 113 -8.97 -7.47 3.16
CA MET A 113 -8.62 -8.55 4.08
C MET A 113 -9.83 -9.03 4.89
N ILE A 114 -10.68 -8.11 5.37
CA ILE A 114 -11.93 -8.46 6.07
C ILE A 114 -12.86 -9.23 5.13
N VAL A 115 -13.03 -8.76 3.89
CA VAL A 115 -13.87 -9.46 2.89
C VAL A 115 -13.30 -10.84 2.55
N ALA A 116 -11.98 -10.97 2.43
CA ALA A 116 -11.31 -12.24 2.20
C ALA A 116 -11.55 -13.23 3.35
N VAL A 117 -11.48 -12.75 4.60
CA VAL A 117 -11.79 -13.57 5.77
C VAL A 117 -13.23 -14.06 5.71
N MET A 118 -14.19 -13.18 5.45
CA MET A 118 -15.61 -13.56 5.34
C MET A 118 -15.84 -14.61 4.24
N SER A 119 -15.31 -14.37 3.03
CA SER A 119 -15.44 -15.31 1.90
C SER A 119 -14.84 -16.69 2.19
N VAL A 120 -13.64 -16.74 2.78
CA VAL A 120 -12.96 -18.01 3.07
C VAL A 120 -13.61 -18.75 4.24
N SER A 121 -14.20 -18.02 5.20
CA SER A 121 -15.04 -18.62 6.25
C SER A 121 -16.30 -19.29 5.68
N ASP A 122 -16.85 -18.77 4.56
CA ASP A 122 -17.94 -19.41 3.81
C ASP A 122 -17.46 -20.59 2.93
N GLY A 123 -16.18 -20.98 3.00
CA GLY A 123 -15.58 -22.01 2.16
C GLY A 123 -15.32 -21.58 0.71
N ARG A 124 -15.48 -20.29 0.39
CA ARG A 124 -15.27 -19.75 -0.96
C ARG A 124 -13.87 -19.14 -1.08
N PRO A 125 -13.05 -19.58 -2.06
CA PRO A 125 -11.74 -18.98 -2.27
C PRO A 125 -11.89 -17.50 -2.65
N TYR A 126 -11.12 -16.63 -2.00
CA TYR A 126 -11.14 -15.21 -2.31
C TYR A 126 -10.02 -14.85 -3.28
N ARG A 127 -10.28 -13.89 -4.16
CA ARG A 127 -9.27 -13.28 -5.04
C ARG A 127 -9.25 -11.80 -4.78
N TYR A 128 -8.09 -11.30 -4.39
CA TYR A 128 -7.96 -9.89 -4.05
C TYR A 128 -7.93 -9.06 -5.34
N PRO A 129 -8.70 -7.96 -5.41
CA PRO A 129 -8.61 -7.04 -6.54
C PRO A 129 -7.24 -6.34 -6.56
N PHE A 130 -6.80 -5.95 -7.75
CA PHE A 130 -5.51 -5.26 -7.97
C PHE A 130 -4.26 -6.06 -7.53
N THR A 131 -4.34 -7.38 -7.53
CA THR A 131 -3.21 -8.25 -7.15
C THR A 131 -2.32 -8.58 -8.35
N LEU A 132 -1.01 -8.34 -8.20
CA LEU A 132 0.04 -8.84 -9.08
C LEU A 132 0.42 -10.27 -8.66
N ARG A 133 0.27 -11.24 -9.57
CA ARG A 133 0.55 -12.67 -9.30
C ARG A 133 2.03 -12.98 -9.47
N LEU A 134 2.82 -12.66 -8.45
CA LEU A 134 4.27 -12.89 -8.42
C LEU A 134 4.60 -14.33 -8.02
N LEU A 135 3.92 -14.84 -7.00
CA LEU A 135 3.98 -16.24 -6.57
C LEU A 135 2.94 -17.05 -7.34
N ARG A 136 3.36 -18.13 -7.99
CA ARG A 136 2.52 -19.07 -8.76
C ARG A 136 2.39 -20.42 -8.05
#